data_AF-A0A923R628-F1
#
_entry.id   AF-A0A923R628-F1
#
_cell.length_a   1.000
_cell.length_b   1.000
_cell.length_c   1.000
_cell.angle_alpha   90.00
_cell.angle_beta   90.00
_cell.angle_gamma   90.00
#
_symmetry.space_group_name_H-M   'P 1'
#
loop_
_entity.id
_entity.type
_entity.pdbx_description
1 polymer ?
#
loop_
_entity_poly.entity_id
_entity_poly.type
_entity_poly.pdbx_seq_one_letter_code
_entity_poly.pdbx_strand_id
1 'polypeptide(L)'
;MSLLKILLLLALPLSSQAKPHLELDLTSAEYARYLESHPSKKADEPSVTQALQLGARLSAWITFENSKRPAGQQLRLSSPGTRINYPIEAPSIYNPSRIEAKLAAALNAMPETLRIILNGTGSFPAALPLEDAKFIAYLRPLDLVYQTAARWKALKPHRAEYAEEMRNDVRGYYFLNQGGWTELKLGEFPNLTAQTQADLRIWLEMLCYNESGSHRACANELKIAEGKLQLADYYAKYYPGAQENWERFFTISDAAVRSDLVWNSNHANTTWVPFNTPTLAGIQSYLSSNIEDEWKWGNWSLKLNFGTFTNGPRVQFESGVVPHVNGVGGNIITMDQNQSTGEYESQWAIRHEFGHVLGFPDCYHEFYDSNMEAFVNYQLDTTDLMCSRTGNMKERLYLELKRVYLKP
;
A
#
# COMPACT_ATOMS: atom_id res chain seq x y z
N MET A 1 49.32 -24.93 37.45
CA MET A 1 48.67 -25.25 36.16
C MET A 1 47.17 -25.34 36.39
N SER A 2 46.39 -24.37 35.91
CA SER A 2 44.94 -24.53 35.79
C SER A 2 44.46 -23.66 34.64
N LEU A 3 43.99 -24.30 33.56
CA LEU A 3 43.43 -23.68 32.37
C LEU A 3 41.91 -23.56 32.54
N LEU A 4 41.40 -22.34 32.60
CA LEU A 4 39.97 -22.04 32.54
C LEU A 4 39.61 -21.75 31.07
N LYS A 5 38.95 -22.69 30.39
CA LYS A 5 38.42 -22.50 29.04
C LYS A 5 37.05 -21.81 29.12
N ILE A 6 36.99 -20.53 28.79
CA ILE A 6 35.74 -19.77 28.61
C ILE A 6 35.18 -20.13 27.23
N LEU A 7 34.02 -20.79 27.21
CA LEU A 7 33.27 -21.13 26.00
C LEU A 7 32.41 -19.92 25.62
N LEU A 8 32.88 -19.11 24.66
CA LEU A 8 32.09 -18.00 24.09
C LEU A 8 31.06 -18.60 23.12
N LEU A 9 29.80 -18.73 23.55
CA LEU A 9 28.69 -19.01 22.64
C LEU A 9 28.45 -17.77 21.79
N LEU A 10 28.98 -17.79 20.55
CA LEU A 10 28.58 -16.86 19.50
C LEU A 10 27.10 -17.15 19.16
N ALA A 11 26.20 -16.40 19.79
CA ALA A 11 24.81 -16.33 19.34
C ALA A 11 24.84 -15.70 17.95
N LEU A 12 24.71 -16.53 16.91
CA LEU A 12 24.45 -16.04 15.57
C LEU A 12 23.17 -15.21 15.64
N PRO A 13 23.17 -13.95 15.18
CA PRO A 13 21.96 -13.17 15.13
C PRO A 13 20.94 -13.96 14.30
N LEU A 14 19.80 -14.28 14.91
CA LEU A 14 18.64 -14.75 14.17
C LEU A 14 18.42 -13.72 13.06
N SER A 15 18.60 -14.14 11.81
CA SER A 15 18.35 -13.29 10.65
C SER A 15 16.91 -12.84 10.74
N SER A 16 16.67 -11.60 11.16
CA SER A 16 15.36 -10.99 11.07
C SER A 16 14.99 -11.01 9.60
N GLN A 17 13.91 -11.71 9.24
CA GLN A 17 13.34 -11.58 7.90
C GLN A 17 12.96 -10.10 7.75
N ALA A 18 13.40 -9.47 6.67
CA ALA A 18 13.05 -8.10 6.40
C ALA A 18 11.52 -7.96 6.36
N LYS A 19 10.99 -6.86 6.93
CA LYS A 19 9.59 -6.47 6.79
C LYS A 19 9.14 -6.63 5.33
N PRO A 20 8.06 -7.38 5.06
CA PRO A 20 7.58 -7.53 3.71
C PRO A 20 7.00 -6.20 3.22
N HIS A 21 7.32 -5.85 1.98
CA HIS A 21 6.64 -4.76 1.29
C HIS A 21 5.46 -5.33 0.53
N LEU A 22 4.25 -5.11 1.04
CA LEU A 22 3.00 -5.53 0.42
C LEU A 22 2.17 -4.29 0.11
N GLU A 23 1.80 -4.12 -1.15
CA GLU A 23 0.80 -3.12 -1.54
C GLU A 23 -0.46 -3.27 -0.66
N LEU A 24 -1.14 -2.16 -0.34
CA LEU A 24 -2.30 -2.20 0.56
C LEU A 24 -3.46 -3.03 0.00
N ASP A 25 -3.60 -3.04 -1.32
CA ASP A 25 -4.80 -3.53 -2.02
C ASP A 25 -4.52 -4.78 -2.85
N LEU A 26 -3.63 -5.67 -2.38
CA LEU A 26 -3.39 -6.96 -3.03
C LEU A 26 -4.71 -7.75 -3.19
N THR A 27 -4.86 -8.37 -4.35
CA THR A 27 -5.95 -9.30 -4.65
C THR A 27 -5.85 -10.56 -3.79
N SER A 28 -6.97 -11.28 -3.67
CA SER A 28 -7.01 -12.57 -2.98
C SER A 28 -6.03 -13.59 -3.57
N ALA A 29 -5.79 -13.56 -4.88
CA ALA A 29 -4.82 -14.44 -5.54
C ALA A 29 -3.36 -14.05 -5.23
N GLU A 30 -3.05 -12.76 -5.11
CA GLU A 30 -1.73 -12.28 -4.66
C GLU A 30 -1.46 -12.68 -3.21
N TYR A 31 -2.42 -12.48 -2.31
CA TYR A 31 -2.29 -12.91 -0.91
C TYR A 31 -2.12 -14.42 -0.76
N ALA A 32 -2.89 -15.22 -1.51
CA ALA A 32 -2.77 -16.68 -1.46
C ALA A 32 -1.35 -17.14 -1.78
N ARG A 33 -0.76 -16.60 -2.86
CA ARG A 33 0.61 -16.91 -3.30
C ARG A 33 1.66 -16.42 -2.29
N TYR A 34 1.47 -15.23 -1.74
CA TYR A 34 2.36 -14.72 -0.69
C TYR A 34 2.36 -15.65 0.53
N LEU A 35 1.18 -16.06 1.01
CA LEU A 35 1.06 -16.95 2.18
C LEU A 35 1.60 -18.36 1.92
N GLU A 36 1.50 -18.87 0.69
CA GLU A 36 2.08 -20.15 0.29
C GLU A 36 3.61 -20.12 0.30
N SER A 37 4.21 -19.03 -0.18
CA SER A 37 5.66 -18.83 -0.19
C SER A 37 6.23 -18.43 1.19
N HIS A 38 5.38 -17.93 2.10
CA HIS A 38 5.77 -17.46 3.43
C HIS A 38 4.97 -18.15 4.54
N PRO A 39 5.09 -19.48 4.70
CA PRO A 39 4.32 -20.21 5.69
C PRO A 39 4.70 -19.79 7.12
N SER A 40 3.73 -19.24 7.85
CA SER A 40 3.88 -18.98 9.29
C SER A 40 3.68 -20.26 10.10
N LYS A 41 4.58 -20.52 11.06
CA LYS A 41 4.41 -21.59 12.05
C LYS A 41 3.52 -21.20 13.23
N LYS A 42 3.21 -19.90 13.38
CA LYS A 42 2.38 -19.41 14.47
C LYS A 42 0.92 -19.71 14.15
N ALA A 43 0.19 -20.24 15.13
CA ALA A 43 -1.25 -20.42 14.99
C ALA A 43 -1.95 -19.07 14.78
N ASP A 44 -2.93 -19.08 13.88
CA ASP A 44 -3.81 -17.93 13.65
C ASP A 44 -4.96 -17.96 14.65
N GLU A 45 -5.55 -16.79 14.88
CA GLU A 45 -6.79 -16.66 15.61
C GLU A 45 -7.92 -17.42 14.88
N PRO A 46 -8.94 -17.95 15.60
CA PRO A 46 -10.01 -18.74 14.97
C PRO A 46 -10.74 -18.00 13.85
N SER A 47 -11.04 -16.70 14.05
CA SER A 47 -11.72 -15.87 13.05
C SER A 47 -10.86 -15.65 11.78
N VAL A 48 -9.55 -15.45 11.96
CA VAL A 48 -8.58 -15.34 10.86
C VAL A 48 -8.52 -16.65 10.10
N THR A 49 -8.41 -17.78 10.81
CA THR A 49 -8.39 -19.13 10.20
C THR A 49 -9.65 -19.39 9.37
N GLN A 50 -10.82 -19.09 9.92
CA GLN A 50 -12.09 -19.29 9.23
C GLN A 50 -12.22 -18.40 8.00
N ALA A 51 -11.86 -17.11 8.11
CA ALA A 51 -11.84 -16.18 6.97
C ALA A 51 -10.92 -16.69 5.84
N LEU A 52 -9.73 -17.18 6.19
CA LEU A 52 -8.77 -17.74 5.24
C LEU A 52 -9.31 -18.99 4.53
N GLN A 53 -9.93 -19.92 5.27
CA GLN A 53 -10.53 -21.13 4.72
C GLN A 53 -11.67 -20.82 3.75
N LEU A 54 -12.60 -19.94 4.15
CA LEU A 54 -13.74 -19.56 3.34
C LEU A 54 -13.32 -18.80 2.08
N GLY A 55 -12.35 -17.89 2.19
CA GLY A 55 -11.82 -17.18 1.03
C GLY A 55 -11.04 -18.07 0.07
N ALA A 56 -10.26 -19.03 0.58
CA ALA A 56 -9.60 -20.03 -0.27
C ALA A 56 -10.64 -20.89 -1.02
N ARG A 57 -11.71 -21.30 -0.34
CA ARG A 57 -12.83 -22.03 -0.94
C ARG A 57 -13.56 -21.20 -2.00
N LEU A 58 -13.79 -19.92 -1.73
CA LEU A 58 -14.37 -18.97 -2.68
C LEU A 58 -13.49 -18.81 -3.93
N SER A 59 -12.18 -18.62 -3.76
CA SER A 59 -11.22 -18.52 -4.87
C SER A 59 -11.24 -19.77 -5.76
N ALA A 60 -11.26 -20.96 -5.14
CA ALA A 60 -11.41 -22.22 -5.86
C ALA A 60 -12.75 -22.31 -6.62
N TRP A 61 -13.84 -21.79 -6.05
CA TRP A 61 -15.14 -21.77 -6.73
C TRP A 61 -15.14 -20.83 -7.95
N ILE A 62 -14.60 -19.62 -7.80
CA ILE A 62 -14.45 -18.67 -8.91
C ILE A 62 -13.61 -19.27 -10.03
N THR A 63 -12.49 -19.92 -9.69
CA THR A 63 -11.63 -20.61 -10.65
C THR A 63 -12.39 -21.71 -11.39
N PHE A 64 -13.14 -22.54 -10.66
CA PHE A 64 -13.97 -23.59 -11.24
C PHE A 64 -15.03 -23.03 -12.21
N GLU A 65 -15.74 -21.97 -11.85
CA GLU A 65 -16.70 -21.33 -12.75
C GLU A 65 -16.03 -20.69 -13.97
N ASN A 66 -14.90 -20.02 -13.78
CA ASN A 66 -14.17 -19.35 -14.86
C ASN A 66 -13.53 -20.32 -15.85
N SER A 67 -13.21 -21.55 -15.43
CA SER A 67 -12.69 -22.59 -16.33
C SER A 67 -13.68 -23.00 -17.43
N LYS A 68 -14.97 -22.72 -17.24
CA LYS A 68 -16.06 -23.04 -18.17
C LYS A 68 -16.48 -21.84 -19.03
N ARG A 69 -15.89 -20.66 -18.79
CA ARG A 69 -16.32 -19.38 -19.35
C ARG A 69 -15.30 -18.84 -20.35
N PRO A 70 -15.74 -18.22 -21.46
CA PRO A 70 -14.85 -17.43 -22.30
C PRO A 70 -14.18 -16.30 -21.50
N ALA A 71 -12.98 -15.86 -21.90
CA ALA A 71 -12.20 -14.84 -21.18
C ALA A 71 -12.98 -13.55 -20.86
N GLY A 72 -13.82 -13.07 -21.79
CA GLY A 72 -14.65 -11.87 -21.60
C GLY A 72 -15.89 -12.05 -20.72
N GLN A 73 -16.17 -13.26 -20.24
CA GLN A 73 -17.35 -13.60 -19.42
C GLN A 73 -16.96 -14.21 -18.06
N GLN A 74 -15.68 -14.20 -17.73
CA GLN A 74 -15.19 -14.69 -16.44
C GLN A 74 -15.70 -13.80 -15.31
N LEU A 75 -16.12 -14.45 -14.22
CA LEU A 75 -16.50 -13.82 -12.96
C LEU A 75 -15.27 -13.16 -12.33
N ARG A 76 -15.46 -11.93 -11.86
CA ARG A 76 -14.45 -11.18 -11.13
C ARG A 76 -15.11 -10.55 -9.91
N LEU A 77 -14.49 -10.74 -8.74
CA LEU A 77 -14.98 -10.12 -7.50
C LEU A 77 -14.51 -8.66 -7.36
N SER A 78 -13.41 -8.32 -8.04
CA SER A 78 -12.89 -6.96 -8.21
C SER A 78 -13.11 -6.44 -9.64
N SER A 79 -13.30 -5.13 -9.75
CA SER A 79 -13.28 -4.36 -11.00
C SER A 79 -12.76 -2.94 -10.67
N PRO A 80 -12.41 -2.12 -11.68
CA PRO A 80 -12.01 -0.74 -11.43
C PRO A 80 -13.00 0.03 -10.53
N GLY A 81 -14.30 -0.18 -10.72
CA GLY A 81 -15.36 0.49 -9.96
C GLY A 81 -15.67 -0.10 -8.59
N THR A 82 -15.02 -1.19 -8.19
CA THR A 82 -15.28 -1.86 -6.90
C THR A 82 -14.05 -1.94 -6.02
N ARG A 83 -12.96 -1.27 -6.42
CA ARG A 83 -11.77 -1.09 -5.59
C ARG A 83 -12.13 -0.23 -4.38
N ILE A 84 -11.59 -0.60 -3.24
CA ILE A 84 -11.76 0.15 -2.00
C ILE A 84 -10.58 1.08 -1.89
N ASN A 85 -10.86 2.33 -1.52
CA ASN A 85 -9.84 3.28 -1.14
C ASN A 85 -9.85 3.44 0.37
N TYR A 86 -8.67 3.66 0.93
CA TYR A 86 -8.48 3.91 2.35
C TYR A 86 -7.91 5.31 2.53
N PRO A 87 -8.70 6.38 2.32
CA PRO A 87 -8.20 7.73 2.48
C PRO A 87 -7.70 7.96 3.91
N ILE A 88 -6.76 8.88 4.09
CA ILE A 88 -6.15 9.22 5.38
C ILE A 88 -7.17 9.55 6.49
N GLU A 89 -8.35 10.07 6.13
CA GLU A 89 -9.45 10.37 7.04
C GLU A 89 -10.28 9.15 7.44
N ALA A 90 -10.25 8.08 6.66
CA ALA A 90 -10.96 6.83 6.90
C ALA A 90 -10.01 5.64 6.70
N PRO A 91 -8.97 5.51 7.56
CA PRO A 91 -7.97 4.46 7.42
C PRO A 91 -8.59 3.07 7.56
N SER A 92 -7.99 2.09 6.88
CA SER A 92 -8.27 0.69 7.15
C SER A 92 -7.67 0.31 8.51
N ILE A 93 -8.52 -0.14 9.42
CA ILE A 93 -8.09 -0.63 10.73
C ILE A 93 -8.50 -2.08 10.84
N TYR A 94 -7.54 -2.97 11.11
CA TYR A 94 -7.80 -4.40 11.12
C TYR A 94 -7.01 -5.15 12.21
N ASN A 95 -7.73 -6.06 12.84
CA ASN A 95 -7.29 -6.98 13.87
C ASN A 95 -8.27 -8.19 13.91
N PRO A 96 -8.00 -9.24 14.69
CA PRO A 96 -8.83 -10.44 14.73
C PRO A 96 -10.30 -10.17 15.07
N SER A 97 -10.57 -9.25 16.01
CA SER A 97 -11.93 -8.88 16.42
C SER A 97 -12.71 -8.18 15.30
N ARG A 98 -12.05 -7.29 14.55
CA ARG A 98 -12.65 -6.63 13.37
C ARG A 98 -12.87 -7.61 12.22
N ILE A 99 -11.95 -8.55 12.02
CA ILE A 99 -12.09 -9.63 11.02
C ILE A 99 -13.30 -10.50 11.37
N GLU A 100 -13.44 -10.90 12.63
CA GLU A 100 -14.59 -11.67 13.12
C GLU A 100 -15.91 -10.95 12.87
N ALA A 101 -16.00 -9.67 13.26
CA ALA A 101 -17.21 -8.87 13.06
C ALA A 101 -17.58 -8.75 11.56
N LYS A 102 -16.59 -8.46 10.70
CA LYS A 102 -16.83 -8.38 9.24
C LYS A 102 -17.20 -9.73 8.64
N LEU A 103 -16.59 -10.83 9.10
CA LEU A 103 -16.91 -12.18 8.66
C LEU A 103 -18.36 -12.54 9.01
N ALA A 104 -18.76 -12.31 10.27
CA ALA A 104 -20.13 -12.54 10.71
C ALA A 104 -21.13 -11.72 9.89
N ALA A 105 -20.84 -10.44 9.63
CA ALA A 105 -21.68 -9.59 8.79
C ALA A 105 -21.81 -10.13 7.36
N ALA A 106 -20.68 -10.54 6.74
CA ALA A 106 -20.69 -11.13 5.39
C ALA A 106 -21.51 -12.43 5.34
N LEU A 107 -21.35 -13.31 6.32
CA LEU A 107 -22.09 -14.57 6.41
C LEU A 107 -23.58 -14.37 6.71
N ASN A 108 -23.97 -13.35 7.47
CA ASN A 108 -25.37 -13.05 7.77
C ASN A 108 -26.11 -12.45 6.58
N ALA A 109 -25.42 -11.66 5.74
CA ALA A 109 -25.99 -11.10 4.52
C ALA A 109 -26.09 -12.11 3.37
N MET A 110 -25.40 -13.25 3.49
CA MET A 110 -25.27 -14.23 2.42
C MET A 110 -26.42 -15.25 2.39
N PRO A 111 -27.00 -15.57 1.22
CA PRO A 111 -28.01 -16.62 1.09
C PRO A 111 -27.51 -17.97 1.59
N GLU A 112 -28.39 -18.73 2.25
CA GLU A 112 -28.06 -20.02 2.84
C GLU A 112 -27.40 -21.00 1.86
N THR A 113 -27.86 -20.99 0.61
CA THR A 113 -27.32 -21.83 -0.46
C THR A 113 -25.84 -21.58 -0.72
N LEU A 114 -25.39 -20.32 -0.71
CA LEU A 114 -23.98 -19.98 -0.87
C LEU A 114 -23.17 -20.37 0.38
N ARG A 115 -23.73 -20.13 1.58
CA ARG A 115 -23.06 -20.48 2.85
C ARG A 115 -22.77 -21.97 2.94
N ILE A 116 -23.74 -22.81 2.58
CA ILE A 116 -23.57 -24.28 2.57
C ILE A 116 -22.42 -24.70 1.63
N ILE A 117 -22.34 -24.12 0.43
CA ILE A 117 -21.30 -24.46 -0.54
C ILE A 117 -19.90 -24.04 -0.05
N LEU A 118 -19.80 -22.87 0.58
CA LEU A 118 -18.55 -22.33 1.12
C LEU A 118 -18.09 -23.06 2.39
N ASN A 119 -19.01 -23.48 3.25
CA ASN A 119 -18.69 -24.27 4.44
C ASN A 119 -18.44 -25.75 4.13
N GLY A 120 -18.89 -26.24 2.97
CA GLY A 120 -18.77 -27.64 2.56
C GLY A 120 -17.40 -28.00 1.97
N THR A 121 -17.07 -29.29 2.04
CA THR A 121 -15.86 -29.88 1.42
C THR A 121 -16.14 -30.58 0.08
N GLY A 122 -17.41 -30.68 -0.33
CA GLY A 122 -17.83 -31.38 -1.55
C GLY A 122 -17.43 -30.69 -2.85
N SER A 123 -17.86 -31.23 -3.99
CA SER A 123 -17.70 -30.56 -5.28
C SER A 123 -18.55 -29.28 -5.37
N PHE A 124 -18.09 -28.32 -6.18
CA PHE A 124 -18.90 -27.16 -6.53
C PHE A 124 -20.09 -27.58 -7.41
N PRO A 125 -21.24 -26.90 -7.32
CA PRO A 125 -22.40 -27.23 -8.14
C PRO A 125 -22.08 -27.06 -9.63
N ALA A 126 -22.70 -27.86 -10.50
CA ALA A 126 -22.43 -27.79 -11.94
C ALA A 126 -22.76 -26.42 -12.56
N ALA A 127 -23.76 -25.74 -12.00
CA ALA A 127 -24.21 -24.39 -12.37
C ALA A 127 -24.32 -23.49 -11.12
N LEU A 128 -24.16 -22.19 -11.31
CA LEU A 128 -24.34 -21.21 -10.25
C LEU A 128 -25.78 -21.21 -9.73
N PRO A 129 -25.97 -21.15 -8.39
CA PRO A 129 -27.32 -21.08 -7.80
C PRO A 129 -27.97 -19.70 -7.94
N LEU A 130 -27.24 -18.70 -8.45
CA LEU A 130 -27.66 -17.31 -8.61
C LEU A 130 -27.11 -16.75 -9.92
N GLU A 131 -27.73 -15.67 -10.41
CA GLU A 131 -27.18 -14.86 -11.49
C GLU A 131 -25.84 -14.23 -11.10
N ASP A 132 -24.92 -14.09 -12.06
CA ASP A 132 -23.56 -13.58 -11.87
C ASP A 132 -23.49 -12.30 -11.02
N ALA A 133 -24.36 -11.32 -11.29
CA ALA A 133 -24.37 -10.05 -10.57
C ALA A 133 -24.68 -10.22 -9.07
N LYS A 134 -25.66 -11.07 -8.74
CA LYS A 134 -26.02 -11.37 -7.34
C LYS A 134 -24.96 -12.23 -6.68
N PHE A 135 -24.42 -13.21 -7.40
CA PHE A 135 -23.33 -14.06 -6.94
C PHE A 135 -22.11 -13.21 -6.54
N ILE A 136 -21.68 -12.30 -7.41
CA ILE A 136 -20.58 -11.37 -7.13
C ILE A 136 -20.92 -10.45 -5.94
N ALA A 137 -22.13 -9.89 -5.90
CA ALA A 137 -22.54 -8.97 -4.83
C ALA A 137 -22.49 -9.61 -3.44
N TYR A 138 -22.92 -10.87 -3.31
CA TYR A 138 -22.89 -11.58 -2.02
C TYR A 138 -21.51 -12.06 -1.61
N LEU A 139 -20.63 -12.38 -2.58
CA LEU A 139 -19.32 -12.97 -2.29
C LEU A 139 -18.20 -11.94 -2.15
N ARG A 140 -18.37 -10.73 -2.70
CA ARG A 140 -17.39 -9.65 -2.56
C ARG A 140 -17.08 -9.29 -1.09
N PRO A 141 -18.06 -9.14 -0.18
CA PRO A 141 -17.74 -8.88 1.23
C PRO A 141 -16.89 -9.98 1.87
N LEU A 142 -17.12 -11.25 1.52
CA LEU A 142 -16.31 -12.36 2.03
C LEU A 142 -14.88 -12.33 1.48
N ASP A 143 -14.71 -12.00 0.19
CA ASP A 143 -13.40 -11.82 -0.43
C ASP A 143 -12.57 -10.72 0.24
N LEU A 144 -13.20 -9.59 0.59
CA LEU A 144 -12.55 -8.51 1.32
C LEU A 144 -12.13 -8.91 2.75
N VAL A 145 -12.94 -9.74 3.41
CA VAL A 145 -12.61 -10.30 4.72
C VAL A 145 -11.42 -11.26 4.61
N TYR A 146 -11.37 -12.07 3.55
CA TYR A 146 -10.22 -12.92 3.26
C TYR A 146 -8.94 -12.10 3.06
N GLN A 147 -8.97 -11.05 2.23
CA GLN A 147 -7.81 -10.17 2.00
C GLN A 147 -7.33 -9.53 3.30
N THR A 148 -8.26 -9.02 4.13
CA THR A 148 -7.94 -8.46 5.45
C THR A 148 -7.28 -9.50 6.37
N ALA A 149 -7.81 -10.73 6.40
CA ALA A 149 -7.27 -11.82 7.22
C ALA A 149 -5.89 -12.30 6.72
N ALA A 150 -5.70 -12.36 5.40
CA ALA A 150 -4.43 -12.70 4.79
C ALA A 150 -3.37 -11.65 5.07
N ARG A 151 -3.71 -10.37 4.96
CA ARG A 151 -2.83 -9.26 5.35
C ARG A 151 -2.44 -9.34 6.83
N TRP A 152 -3.42 -9.51 7.72
CA TRP A 152 -3.14 -9.71 9.16
C TRP A 152 -2.13 -10.85 9.38
N LYS A 153 -2.37 -12.02 8.78
CA LYS A 153 -1.48 -13.18 8.90
C LYS A 153 -0.08 -12.89 8.37
N ALA A 154 0.02 -12.22 7.23
CA ALA A 154 1.29 -11.85 6.60
C ALA A 154 2.13 -10.90 7.48
N LEU A 155 1.49 -9.92 8.13
CA LEU A 155 2.19 -8.89 8.90
C LEU A 155 2.38 -9.23 10.38
N LYS A 156 1.57 -10.14 10.94
CA LYS A 156 1.63 -10.57 12.36
C LYS A 156 3.06 -10.92 12.86
N PRO A 157 3.95 -11.56 12.08
CA PRO A 157 5.32 -11.81 12.50
C PRO A 157 6.16 -10.54 12.70
N HIS A 158 5.84 -9.46 11.99
CA HIS A 158 6.58 -8.19 11.94
C HIS A 158 5.96 -7.07 12.78
N ARG A 159 5.03 -7.39 13.69
CA ARG A 159 4.30 -6.39 14.49
C ARG A 159 5.19 -5.38 15.21
N ALA A 160 6.35 -5.80 15.72
CA ALA A 160 7.28 -4.90 16.38
C ALA A 160 7.86 -3.85 15.42
N GLU A 161 8.30 -4.28 14.24
CA GLU A 161 8.80 -3.38 13.18
C GLU A 161 7.69 -2.41 12.75
N TYR A 162 6.47 -2.90 12.53
CA TYR A 162 5.33 -2.04 12.20
C TYR A 162 4.90 -1.12 13.36
N ALA A 163 5.18 -1.46 14.62
CA ALA A 163 4.92 -0.56 15.73
C ALA A 163 5.90 0.62 15.73
N GLU A 164 7.15 0.40 15.31
CA GLU A 164 8.14 1.47 15.12
C GLU A 164 7.75 2.40 13.95
N GLU A 165 7.11 1.85 12.91
CA GLU A 165 6.59 2.64 11.78
C GLU A 165 5.52 3.65 12.17
N MET A 166 4.87 3.51 13.33
CA MET A 166 3.90 4.48 13.83
C MET A 166 4.51 5.89 13.93
N ARG A 167 5.84 5.99 14.12
CA ARG A 167 6.52 7.29 14.14
C ARG A 167 6.40 8.02 12.79
N ASN A 168 6.10 7.32 11.72
CA ASN A 168 5.93 7.89 10.39
C ASN A 168 4.44 8.20 10.10
N ASP A 169 3.53 8.06 11.08
CA ASP A 169 2.11 8.42 10.92
C ASP A 169 1.95 9.94 10.76
N VAL A 170 1.52 10.37 9.57
CA VAL A 170 1.46 11.77 9.16
C VAL A 170 0.09 12.43 9.37
N ARG A 171 -0.88 11.73 9.99
CA ARG A 171 -2.24 12.27 10.16
C ARG A 171 -2.27 13.56 10.97
N GLY A 172 -1.38 13.72 11.96
CA GLY A 172 -1.26 14.96 12.72
C GLY A 172 -0.95 16.17 11.84
N TYR A 173 0.09 16.06 11.01
CA TYR A 173 0.43 17.08 10.02
C TYR A 173 -0.72 17.32 9.03
N TYR A 174 -1.28 16.25 8.48
CA TYR A 174 -2.36 16.32 7.50
C TYR A 174 -3.55 17.15 7.99
N PHE A 175 -4.12 16.80 9.16
CA PHE A 175 -5.30 17.49 9.69
C PHE A 175 -5.02 18.92 10.12
N LEU A 176 -3.82 19.20 10.65
CA LEU A 176 -3.42 20.57 10.99
C LEU A 176 -3.29 21.44 9.73
N ASN A 177 -2.68 20.91 8.68
CA ASN A 177 -2.51 21.61 7.40
C ASN A 177 -3.87 21.83 6.70
N GLN A 178 -4.71 20.80 6.57
CA GLN A 178 -6.05 20.91 5.98
C GLN A 178 -6.95 21.88 6.75
N GLY A 179 -6.82 21.91 8.09
CA GLY A 179 -7.56 22.85 8.94
C GLY A 179 -7.05 24.29 8.90
N GLY A 180 -5.97 24.58 8.15
CA GLY A 180 -5.34 25.89 8.11
C GLY A 180 -4.87 26.36 9.49
N TRP A 181 -4.37 25.44 10.32
CA TRP A 181 -3.87 25.77 11.65
C TRP A 181 -2.52 26.47 11.55
N THR A 182 -2.39 27.56 12.31
CA THR A 182 -1.18 28.37 12.42
C THR A 182 -0.90 28.64 13.88
N GLU A 183 0.31 29.11 14.20
CA GLU A 183 0.70 29.60 15.52
C GLU A 183 -0.32 30.59 16.09
N LEU A 184 -0.79 31.54 15.25
CA LEU A 184 -1.80 32.52 15.64
C LEU A 184 -3.14 31.87 16.01
N LYS A 185 -3.61 30.90 15.20
CA LYS A 185 -4.90 30.23 15.43
C LYS A 185 -4.87 29.34 16.69
N LEU A 186 -3.70 28.80 17.03
CA LEU A 186 -3.49 28.04 18.27
C LEU A 186 -3.53 28.92 19.53
N GLY A 187 -3.31 30.23 19.41
CA GLY A 187 -3.54 31.19 20.49
C GLY A 187 -4.99 31.22 20.99
N GLU A 188 -5.95 30.88 20.12
CA GLU A 188 -7.39 30.81 20.44
C GLU A 188 -7.82 29.48 21.07
N PHE A 189 -6.88 28.55 21.32
CA PHE A 189 -7.20 27.21 21.81
C PHE A 189 -8.18 27.17 22.99
N PRO A 190 -8.05 28.01 24.04
CA PRO A 190 -8.99 28.00 25.18
C PRO A 190 -10.44 28.33 24.80
N ASN A 191 -10.65 29.05 23.69
CA ASN A 191 -11.95 29.50 23.21
C ASN A 191 -12.61 28.52 22.22
N LEU A 192 -11.89 27.47 21.81
CA LEU A 192 -12.40 26.45 20.89
C LEU A 192 -13.41 25.51 21.56
N THR A 193 -14.17 24.78 20.74
CA THR A 193 -15.07 23.74 21.25
C THR A 193 -14.26 22.61 21.89
N ALA A 194 -14.87 21.91 22.86
CA ALA A 194 -14.24 20.78 23.53
C ALA A 194 -13.78 19.68 22.55
N GLN A 195 -14.56 19.44 21.49
CA GLN A 195 -14.20 18.48 20.45
C GLN A 195 -12.97 18.96 19.67
N THR A 196 -12.96 20.21 19.21
CA THR A 196 -11.81 20.78 18.50
C THR A 196 -10.54 20.77 19.35
N GLN A 197 -10.66 21.06 20.65
CA GLN A 197 -9.52 20.95 21.57
C GLN A 197 -9.02 19.51 21.70
N ALA A 198 -9.92 18.52 21.78
CA ALA A 198 -9.55 17.11 21.84
C ALA A 198 -8.84 16.65 20.56
N ASP A 199 -9.37 17.01 19.40
CA ASP A 199 -8.78 16.69 18.09
C ASP A 199 -7.39 17.32 17.95
N LEU A 200 -7.25 18.60 18.30
CA LEU A 200 -5.96 19.30 18.27
C LEU A 200 -4.93 18.66 19.18
N ARG A 201 -5.32 18.19 20.37
CA ARG A 201 -4.37 17.51 21.26
C ARG A 201 -3.80 16.26 20.60
N ILE A 202 -4.64 15.47 19.95
CA ILE A 202 -4.22 14.28 19.20
C ILE A 202 -3.25 14.68 18.08
N TRP A 203 -3.63 15.66 17.24
CA TRP A 203 -2.81 16.04 16.09
C TRP A 203 -1.47 16.66 16.47
N LEU A 204 -1.45 17.51 17.51
CA LEU A 204 -0.22 18.11 18.01
C LEU A 204 0.70 17.06 18.66
N GLU A 205 0.16 16.14 19.45
CA GLU A 205 0.95 15.04 20.03
C GLU A 205 1.63 14.21 18.93
N MET A 206 0.93 13.97 17.81
CA MET A 206 1.49 13.24 16.67
C MET A 206 2.68 13.96 16.01
N LEU A 207 2.68 15.30 15.92
CA LEU A 207 3.83 16.03 15.39
C LEU A 207 5.09 15.73 16.20
N CYS A 208 5.00 15.81 17.53
CA CYS A 208 6.10 15.47 18.43
C CYS A 208 6.47 13.98 18.34
N TYR A 209 5.49 13.11 18.14
CA TYR A 209 5.73 11.68 18.05
C TYR A 209 6.58 11.34 16.81
N ASN A 210 6.41 12.07 15.70
CA ASN A 210 7.22 11.89 14.50
C ASN A 210 8.72 12.07 14.75
N GLU A 211 9.11 12.92 15.70
CA GLU A 211 10.52 13.16 16.07
C GLU A 211 11.00 12.30 17.23
N SER A 212 10.18 12.14 18.27
CA SER A 212 10.63 11.54 19.54
C SER A 212 10.36 10.03 19.66
N GLY A 213 9.37 9.50 18.92
CA GLY A 213 8.90 8.12 19.04
C GLY A 213 8.28 7.78 20.40
N SER A 214 7.89 8.75 21.23
CA SER A 214 7.32 8.50 22.58
C SER A 214 6.04 9.26 22.87
N HIS A 215 4.89 8.57 22.78
CA HIS A 215 3.56 9.11 23.14
C HIS A 215 3.55 9.73 24.54
N ARG A 216 4.11 9.02 25.53
CA ARG A 216 4.14 9.50 26.91
C ARG A 216 4.93 10.81 27.06
N ALA A 217 6.06 10.93 26.37
CA ALA A 217 6.84 12.16 26.41
C ALA A 217 6.08 13.32 25.73
N CYS A 218 5.53 13.07 24.54
CA CYS A 218 4.78 14.06 23.77
C CYS A 218 3.52 14.55 24.47
N ALA A 219 2.71 13.64 25.02
CA ALA A 219 1.50 13.98 25.77
C ALA A 219 1.82 14.83 27.01
N ASN A 220 2.91 14.53 27.72
CA ASN A 220 3.36 15.32 28.87
C ASN A 220 3.84 16.71 28.47
N GLU A 221 4.67 16.82 27.43
CA GLU A 221 5.15 18.10 26.92
C GLU A 221 4.01 18.97 26.38
N LEU A 222 3.08 18.37 25.65
CA LEU A 222 1.89 19.04 25.13
C LEU A 222 1.02 19.58 26.27
N LYS A 223 0.77 18.78 27.32
CA LYS A 223 0.01 19.20 28.49
C LYS A 223 0.69 20.39 29.21
N ILE A 224 2.02 20.40 29.28
CA ILE A 224 2.78 21.52 29.85
C ILE A 224 2.62 22.77 28.97
N ALA A 225 2.74 22.62 27.65
CA ALA A 225 2.56 23.72 26.70
C ALA A 225 1.14 24.30 26.78
N GLU A 226 0.11 23.45 26.82
CA GLU A 226 -1.29 23.85 27.01
C GLU A 226 -1.48 24.65 28.30
N GLY A 227 -0.99 24.13 29.44
CA GLY A 227 -1.12 24.79 30.74
C GLY A 227 -0.38 26.13 30.85
N LYS A 228 0.60 26.38 29.98
CA LYS A 228 1.36 27.64 29.89
C LYS A 228 0.91 28.56 28.75
N LEU A 229 -0.12 28.18 27.99
CA LEU A 229 -0.56 28.88 26.77
C LEU A 229 0.55 29.00 25.71
N GLN A 230 1.39 27.96 25.57
CA GLN A 230 2.53 27.87 24.64
C GLN A 230 2.30 26.85 23.52
N LEU A 231 1.04 26.62 23.11
CA LEU A 231 0.76 25.69 22.01
C LEU A 231 1.32 26.16 20.66
N ALA A 232 1.43 27.47 20.46
CA ALA A 232 2.11 28.05 19.29
C ALA A 232 3.58 27.64 19.23
N ASP A 233 4.32 27.78 20.35
CA ASP A 233 5.73 27.38 20.45
C ASP A 233 5.89 25.87 20.23
N TYR A 234 5.00 25.06 20.81
CA TYR A 234 4.99 23.61 20.63
C TYR A 234 4.79 23.21 19.17
N TYR A 235 3.81 23.84 18.50
CA TYR A 235 3.56 23.63 17.08
C TYR A 235 4.76 24.06 16.22
N ALA A 236 5.30 25.26 16.43
CA ALA A 236 6.44 25.77 15.68
C ALA A 236 7.68 24.87 15.81
N LYS A 237 7.87 24.26 16.99
CA LYS A 237 8.96 23.32 17.25
C LYS A 237 8.85 22.04 16.42
N TYR A 238 7.68 21.41 16.40
CA TYR A 238 7.51 20.05 15.84
C TYR A 238 6.93 20.00 14.42
N TYR A 239 6.34 21.09 13.94
CA TYR A 239 5.73 21.15 12.61
C TYR A 239 6.74 20.90 11.47
N PRO A 240 7.97 21.47 11.47
CA PRO A 240 8.92 21.23 10.39
C PRO A 240 9.31 19.77 10.22
N GLY A 241 9.55 19.03 11.30
CA GLY A 241 9.89 17.60 11.24
C GLY A 241 8.73 16.75 10.72
N ALA A 242 7.50 17.07 11.13
CA ALA A 242 6.31 16.40 10.62
C ALA A 242 6.03 16.71 9.14
N GLN A 243 6.30 17.94 8.70
CA GLN A 243 6.24 18.34 7.29
C GLN A 243 7.26 17.56 6.46
N GLU A 244 8.51 17.48 6.90
CA GLU A 244 9.54 16.69 6.21
C GLU A 244 9.12 15.22 6.11
N ASN A 245 8.56 14.65 7.18
CA ASN A 245 8.03 13.29 7.17
C ASN A 245 6.91 13.11 6.12
N TRP A 246 5.99 14.07 6.01
CA TRP A 246 4.97 14.09 4.96
C TRP A 246 5.58 14.15 3.55
N GLU A 247 6.54 15.04 3.32
CA GLU A 247 7.14 15.27 1.99
C GLU A 247 7.90 14.04 1.46
N ARG A 248 8.44 13.19 2.34
CA ARG A 248 9.13 11.95 1.96
C ARG A 248 8.24 10.94 1.21
N PHE A 249 6.91 11.04 1.35
CA PHE A 249 5.98 10.21 0.58
C PHE A 249 5.76 10.72 -0.85
N PHE A 250 6.16 11.96 -1.18
CA PHE A 250 5.84 12.58 -2.46
C PHE A 250 7.06 12.95 -3.30
N THR A 251 8.25 12.97 -2.70
CA THR A 251 9.48 13.45 -3.30
C THR A 251 10.40 12.32 -3.72
N ILE A 252 11.03 12.48 -4.88
CA ILE A 252 12.09 11.60 -5.37
C ILE A 252 13.37 11.98 -4.61
N SER A 253 13.88 11.02 -3.82
CA SER A 253 15.15 11.20 -3.11
C SER A 253 16.33 11.30 -4.07
N ASP A 254 17.37 12.05 -3.70
CA ASP A 254 18.60 12.18 -4.51
C ASP A 254 19.23 10.83 -4.87
N ALA A 255 19.14 9.84 -3.97
CA ALA A 255 19.66 8.50 -4.17
C ALA A 255 18.90 7.68 -5.24
N ALA A 256 17.66 8.08 -5.54
CA ALA A 256 16.80 7.42 -6.53
C ALA A 256 16.78 8.16 -7.89
N VAL A 257 17.44 9.32 -7.99
CA VAL A 257 17.46 10.12 -9.23
C VAL A 257 18.23 9.38 -10.32
N ARG A 258 17.56 9.20 -11.45
CA ARG A 258 18.16 8.63 -12.65
C ARG A 258 18.97 9.66 -13.45
N SER A 259 20.17 9.28 -13.87
CA SER A 259 21.02 10.15 -14.71
C SER A 259 20.81 9.98 -16.22
N ASP A 260 20.10 8.93 -16.63
CA ASP A 260 20.00 8.47 -18.02
C ASP A 260 18.73 8.95 -18.76
N LEU A 261 17.88 9.73 -18.09
CA LEU A 261 16.71 10.37 -18.69
C LEU A 261 17.12 11.59 -19.53
N VAL A 262 16.44 11.76 -20.66
CA VAL A 262 16.58 12.93 -21.53
C VAL A 262 15.33 13.80 -21.40
N TRP A 263 15.45 14.91 -20.68
CA TRP A 263 14.46 15.99 -20.65
C TRP A 263 15.19 17.33 -20.50
N ASN A 264 15.00 18.21 -21.47
CA ASN A 264 15.67 19.51 -21.52
C ASN A 264 14.75 20.58 -22.11
N SER A 265 15.15 21.84 -22.02
CA SER A 265 14.37 22.99 -22.51
C SER A 265 14.02 22.93 -24.00
N ASN A 266 14.89 22.36 -24.85
CA ASN A 266 14.62 22.16 -26.28
C ASN A 266 13.50 21.14 -26.54
N HIS A 267 13.27 20.24 -25.58
CA HIS A 267 12.23 19.22 -25.61
C HIS A 267 11.39 19.26 -24.32
N ALA A 268 10.97 20.46 -23.91
CA ALA A 268 10.28 20.65 -22.64
C ALA A 268 8.98 19.83 -22.50
N ASN A 269 8.37 19.42 -23.61
CA ASN A 269 7.14 18.64 -23.65
C ASN A 269 7.37 17.12 -23.80
N THR A 270 8.61 16.63 -23.80
CA THR A 270 8.88 15.19 -23.94
C THR A 270 10.07 14.76 -23.10
N THR A 271 9.86 13.70 -22.32
CA THR A 271 10.92 13.00 -21.59
C THR A 271 11.15 11.65 -22.24
N TRP A 272 12.39 11.35 -22.64
CA TRP A 272 12.75 10.00 -23.10
C TRP A 272 13.42 9.22 -21.97
N VAL A 273 12.89 8.03 -21.73
CA VAL A 273 13.45 7.05 -20.79
C VAL A 273 14.06 5.92 -21.61
N PRO A 274 15.37 5.63 -21.50
CA PRO A 274 15.92 4.42 -22.11
C PRO A 274 15.21 3.19 -21.51
N PHE A 275 14.86 2.20 -22.32
CA PHE A 275 14.23 0.97 -21.84
C PHE A 275 14.75 -0.23 -22.63
N ASN A 276 15.15 -1.30 -21.95
CA ASN A 276 15.66 -2.49 -22.61
C ASN A 276 14.53 -3.22 -23.35
N THR A 277 14.71 -3.45 -24.65
CA THR A 277 13.70 -4.08 -25.51
C THR A 277 13.33 -5.46 -24.97
N PRO A 278 12.04 -5.71 -24.65
CA PRO A 278 11.61 -7.03 -24.18
C PRO A 278 11.73 -8.06 -25.30
N THR A 279 12.14 -9.28 -24.96
CA THR A 279 12.28 -10.39 -25.93
C THR A 279 10.94 -11.09 -26.22
N LEU A 280 9.96 -10.96 -25.33
CA LEU A 280 8.64 -11.56 -25.47
C LEU A 280 7.75 -10.72 -26.39
N ALA A 281 7.13 -11.38 -27.37
CA ALA A 281 6.23 -10.73 -28.33
C ALA A 281 5.05 -10.05 -27.62
N GLY A 282 4.66 -8.86 -28.10
CA GLY A 282 3.55 -8.08 -27.55
C GLY A 282 3.88 -7.27 -26.29
N ILE A 283 4.93 -7.62 -25.53
CA ILE A 283 5.30 -6.90 -24.30
C ILE A 283 5.71 -5.46 -24.59
N GLN A 284 6.40 -5.19 -25.70
CA GLN A 284 6.75 -3.82 -26.07
C GLN A 284 5.50 -2.94 -26.25
N SER A 285 4.47 -3.45 -26.94
CA SER A 285 3.21 -2.73 -27.13
C SER A 285 2.49 -2.52 -25.81
N TYR A 286 2.46 -3.54 -24.95
CA TYR A 286 1.87 -3.47 -23.62
C TYR A 286 2.56 -2.41 -22.74
N LEU A 287 3.90 -2.33 -22.78
CA LEU A 287 4.66 -1.33 -22.04
C LEU A 287 4.33 0.07 -22.55
N SER A 288 4.39 0.32 -23.87
CA SER A 288 4.05 1.63 -24.43
C SER A 288 2.62 2.07 -24.09
N SER A 289 1.63 1.18 -24.28
CA SER A 289 0.22 1.53 -24.06
C SER A 289 -0.17 1.71 -22.59
N ASN A 290 0.66 1.23 -21.66
CA ASN A 290 0.38 1.42 -20.23
C ASN A 290 1.24 2.53 -19.65
N ILE A 291 2.53 2.55 -19.94
CA ILE A 291 3.45 3.54 -19.38
C ILE A 291 3.28 4.89 -20.09
N GLU A 292 3.38 4.96 -21.42
CA GLU A 292 3.34 6.26 -22.11
C GLU A 292 1.96 6.91 -22.09
N ASP A 293 0.90 6.10 -22.06
CA ASP A 293 -0.47 6.61 -22.00
C ASP A 293 -0.85 7.13 -20.61
N GLU A 294 -0.28 6.55 -19.55
CA GLU A 294 -0.48 7.01 -18.17
C GLU A 294 0.39 8.23 -17.85
N TRP A 295 1.69 8.16 -18.17
CA TRP A 295 2.69 9.17 -17.79
C TRP A 295 2.70 10.36 -18.76
N LYS A 296 1.60 11.12 -18.76
CA LYS A 296 1.40 12.36 -19.51
C LYS A 296 0.65 13.42 -18.68
N TRP A 297 0.96 14.69 -18.91
CA TRP A 297 0.31 15.81 -18.23
C TRP A 297 0.26 17.05 -19.11
N GLY A 298 -0.94 17.54 -19.43
CA GLY A 298 -1.12 18.62 -20.40
C GLY A 298 -0.48 18.27 -21.74
N ASN A 299 0.50 19.07 -22.18
CA ASN A 299 1.25 18.83 -23.42
C ASN A 299 2.52 17.99 -23.22
N TRP A 300 2.90 17.70 -21.97
CA TRP A 300 4.06 16.88 -21.66
C TRP A 300 3.72 15.39 -21.72
N SER A 301 4.64 14.58 -22.24
CA SER A 301 4.53 13.13 -22.23
C SER A 301 5.87 12.43 -22.04
N LEU A 302 5.83 11.27 -21.41
CA LEU A 302 6.95 10.35 -21.31
C LEU A 302 6.96 9.37 -22.48
N LYS A 303 8.15 9.10 -23.03
CA LYS A 303 8.37 8.15 -24.14
C LYS A 303 9.44 7.12 -23.79
N LEU A 304 9.15 5.87 -24.11
CA LEU A 304 10.11 4.78 -23.94
C LEU A 304 10.99 4.69 -25.19
N ASN A 305 12.30 4.79 -25.00
CA ASN A 305 13.29 4.55 -26.05
C ASN A 305 13.77 3.09 -25.94
N PHE A 306 13.18 2.20 -26.73
CA PHE A 306 13.52 0.77 -26.72
C PHE A 306 14.86 0.49 -27.39
N GLY A 307 15.73 -0.25 -26.72
CA GLY A 307 17.06 -0.61 -27.23
C GLY A 307 17.81 -1.57 -26.31
N THR A 308 19.14 -1.49 -26.36
CA THR A 308 20.02 -2.22 -25.43
C THR A 308 20.87 -1.21 -24.68
N PHE A 309 20.60 -1.07 -23.39
CA PHE A 309 21.24 -0.11 -22.50
C PHE A 309 21.76 -0.84 -21.27
N THR A 310 23.03 -0.61 -20.91
CA THR A 310 23.67 -1.24 -19.75
C THR A 310 22.88 -1.04 -18.46
N ASN A 311 22.32 0.16 -18.25
CA ASN A 311 21.55 0.53 -17.07
C ASN A 311 20.08 0.84 -17.39
N GLY A 312 19.60 0.44 -18.57
CA GLY A 312 18.20 0.66 -18.93
C GLY A 312 17.27 -0.20 -18.06
N PRO A 313 16.12 0.33 -17.61
CA PRO A 313 15.07 -0.46 -17.00
C PRO A 313 14.64 -1.59 -17.93
N ARG A 314 14.22 -2.70 -17.35
CA ARG A 314 13.67 -3.86 -18.05
C ARG A 314 12.53 -4.47 -17.26
N VAL A 315 11.64 -5.16 -17.97
CA VAL A 315 10.62 -6.01 -17.35
C VAL A 315 11.11 -7.47 -17.36
N GLN A 316 10.89 -8.17 -16.25
CA GLN A 316 11.05 -9.62 -16.15
C GLN A 316 9.74 -10.23 -15.64
N PHE A 317 9.40 -11.41 -16.15
CA PHE A 317 8.22 -12.14 -15.73
C PHE A 317 8.65 -13.35 -14.92
N GLU A 318 8.12 -13.46 -13.71
CA GLU A 318 8.37 -14.59 -12.81
C GLU A 318 7.03 -15.17 -12.36
N SER A 319 6.95 -16.49 -12.20
CA SER A 319 5.70 -17.14 -11.82
C SER A 319 5.45 -16.94 -10.33
N GLY A 320 4.26 -16.44 -9.98
CA GLY A 320 3.78 -16.43 -8.60
C GLY A 320 4.34 -15.31 -7.72
N VAL A 321 4.92 -14.27 -8.33
CA VAL A 321 5.45 -13.09 -7.65
C VAL A 321 4.40 -11.98 -7.51
N VAL A 322 4.57 -11.13 -6.51
CA VAL A 322 3.90 -9.82 -6.47
C VAL A 322 4.74 -8.86 -7.32
N PRO A 323 4.12 -8.04 -8.19
CA PRO A 323 4.85 -7.01 -8.92
C PRO A 323 5.71 -6.14 -8.00
N HIS A 324 6.91 -5.80 -8.44
CA HIS A 324 7.82 -4.94 -7.69
C HIS A 324 8.95 -4.42 -8.58
N VAL A 325 9.57 -3.31 -8.19
CA VAL A 325 10.90 -2.92 -8.65
C VAL A 325 11.95 -3.40 -7.65
N ASN A 326 13.16 -3.69 -8.12
CA ASN A 326 14.32 -4.00 -7.29
C ASN A 326 14.86 -2.81 -6.46
N GLY A 327 13.98 -1.95 -5.95
CA GLY A 327 14.25 -0.72 -5.22
C GLY A 327 13.75 0.53 -5.96
N VAL A 328 13.47 1.60 -5.20
CA VAL A 328 13.14 2.92 -5.78
C VAL A 328 14.34 3.45 -6.56
N GLY A 329 14.12 3.89 -7.80
CA GLY A 329 15.18 4.21 -8.78
C GLY A 329 15.80 2.98 -9.45
N GLY A 330 15.28 1.78 -9.18
CA GLY A 330 15.76 0.51 -9.73
C GLY A 330 15.54 0.34 -11.23
N ASN A 331 16.01 -0.79 -11.76
CA ASN A 331 16.03 -1.09 -13.20
C ASN A 331 15.31 -2.38 -13.57
N ILE A 332 14.82 -3.14 -12.60
CA ILE A 332 14.19 -4.43 -12.84
C ILE A 332 12.77 -4.34 -12.31
N ILE A 333 11.81 -4.30 -13.23
CA ILE A 333 10.40 -4.45 -12.92
C ILE A 333 10.08 -5.94 -13.02
N THR A 334 9.76 -6.57 -11.91
CA THR A 334 9.29 -7.94 -11.86
C THR A 334 7.77 -7.95 -11.95
N MET A 335 7.21 -8.75 -12.85
CA MET A 335 5.76 -8.92 -13.05
C MET A 335 5.39 -10.41 -12.93
N ASP A 336 4.14 -10.70 -12.54
CA ASP A 336 3.67 -12.10 -12.49
C ASP A 336 3.44 -12.66 -13.90
N GLN A 337 4.13 -13.74 -14.23
CA GLN A 337 3.94 -14.46 -15.50
C GLN A 337 2.55 -15.09 -15.63
N ASN A 338 1.90 -15.42 -14.51
CA ASN A 338 0.59 -16.07 -14.52
C ASN A 338 -0.56 -15.07 -14.72
N GLN A 339 -0.28 -13.77 -14.62
CA GLN A 339 -1.27 -12.72 -14.75
C GLN A 339 -1.36 -12.25 -16.20
N SER A 340 -2.57 -12.20 -16.75
CA SER A 340 -2.77 -11.70 -18.10
C SER A 340 -2.50 -10.20 -18.17
N THR A 341 -1.70 -9.78 -19.15
CA THR A 341 -1.40 -8.36 -19.43
C THR A 341 -2.61 -7.56 -19.90
N GLY A 342 -3.69 -8.26 -20.29
CA GLY A 342 -4.99 -7.65 -20.57
C GLY A 342 -5.79 -7.30 -19.32
N GLU A 343 -5.38 -7.77 -18.14
CA GLU A 343 -6.07 -7.47 -16.89
C GLU A 343 -5.67 -6.10 -16.36
N TYR A 344 -6.68 -5.39 -15.86
CA TYR A 344 -6.50 -4.08 -15.26
C TYR A 344 -5.49 -4.08 -14.10
N GLU A 345 -5.47 -5.13 -13.28
CA GLU A 345 -4.49 -5.28 -12.19
C GLU A 345 -3.04 -5.28 -12.73
N SER A 346 -2.78 -6.05 -13.80
CA SER A 346 -1.46 -6.09 -14.45
C SER A 346 -1.10 -4.75 -15.08
N GLN A 347 -2.07 -4.11 -15.74
CA GLN A 347 -1.90 -2.80 -16.38
C GLN A 347 -1.63 -1.67 -15.39
N TRP A 348 -2.31 -1.68 -14.24
CA TRP A 348 -2.05 -0.72 -13.18
C TRP A 348 -0.68 -0.98 -12.54
N ALA A 349 -0.36 -2.24 -12.21
CA ALA A 349 0.90 -2.60 -11.57
C ALA A 349 2.10 -2.10 -12.41
N ILE A 350 2.12 -2.35 -13.72
CA ILE A 350 3.24 -1.87 -14.56
C ILE A 350 3.36 -0.34 -14.58
N ARG A 351 2.26 0.41 -14.44
CA ARG A 351 2.29 1.89 -14.39
C ARG A 351 2.86 2.37 -13.07
N HIS A 352 2.44 1.76 -11.98
CA HIS A 352 2.88 2.04 -10.62
C HIS A 352 4.36 1.68 -10.43
N GLU A 353 4.75 0.45 -10.79
CA GLU A 353 6.14 0.00 -10.73
C GLU A 353 7.06 0.89 -11.59
N PHE A 354 6.58 1.34 -12.75
CA PHE A 354 7.35 2.29 -13.55
C PHE A 354 7.56 3.64 -12.83
N GLY A 355 6.63 4.08 -11.97
CA GLY A 355 6.84 5.21 -11.07
C GLY A 355 8.01 5.00 -10.10
N HIS A 356 8.15 3.79 -9.55
CA HIS A 356 9.32 3.46 -8.74
C HIS A 356 10.62 3.45 -9.56
N VAL A 357 10.60 3.02 -10.82
CA VAL A 357 11.75 3.17 -11.73
C VAL A 357 12.13 4.65 -11.87
N LEU A 358 11.15 5.56 -11.98
CA LEU A 358 11.37 7.01 -12.04
C LEU A 358 11.82 7.61 -10.70
N GLY A 359 11.84 6.83 -9.63
CA GLY A 359 12.33 7.23 -8.31
C GLY A 359 11.24 7.68 -7.34
N PHE A 360 9.96 7.54 -7.69
CA PHE A 360 8.87 7.86 -6.77
C PHE A 360 8.77 6.82 -5.66
N PRO A 361 8.64 7.24 -4.39
CA PRO A 361 8.22 6.36 -3.31
C PRO A 361 6.72 6.07 -3.38
N ASP A 362 6.27 5.07 -2.64
CA ASP A 362 4.86 4.92 -2.30
C ASP A 362 4.34 6.09 -1.47
N CYS A 363 3.09 6.48 -1.70
CA CYS A 363 2.39 7.48 -0.89
C CYS A 363 1.20 6.90 -0.13
N TYR A 364 1.45 5.77 0.51
CA TYR A 364 0.58 5.20 1.54
C TYR A 364 1.41 4.84 2.78
N HIS A 365 0.75 4.67 3.92
CA HIS A 365 1.42 4.33 5.16
C HIS A 365 0.70 3.19 5.87
N GLU A 366 1.48 2.33 6.53
CA GLU A 366 0.97 1.24 7.36
C GLU A 366 1.86 1.01 8.58
N PHE A 367 1.21 0.88 9.73
CA PHE A 367 1.85 0.67 11.02
C PHE A 367 0.94 -0.16 11.94
N TYR A 368 1.50 -0.59 13.08
CA TYR A 368 0.77 -1.28 14.13
C TYR A 368 0.57 -0.34 15.32
N ASP A 369 -0.68 0.00 15.61
CA ASP A 369 -1.05 0.76 16.80
C ASP A 369 -1.16 -0.19 17.99
N SER A 370 -0.23 -0.05 18.95
CA SER A 370 -0.17 -0.90 20.14
C SER A 370 -1.31 -0.65 21.13
N ASN A 371 -1.91 0.54 21.13
CA ASN A 371 -3.07 0.84 21.99
C ASN A 371 -4.34 0.20 21.43
N MET A 372 -4.47 0.15 20.10
CA MET A 372 -5.61 -0.47 19.43
C MET A 372 -5.45 -1.99 19.21
N GLU A 373 -4.24 -2.51 19.41
CA GLU A 373 -3.82 -3.86 19.02
C GLU A 373 -4.22 -4.18 17.57
N ALA A 374 -3.97 -3.23 16.67
CA ALA A 374 -4.44 -3.29 15.30
C ALA A 374 -3.41 -2.72 14.34
N PHE A 375 -3.39 -3.25 13.12
CA PHE A 375 -2.75 -2.56 12.01
C PHE A 375 -3.68 -1.46 11.51
N VAL A 376 -3.06 -0.35 11.13
CA VAL A 376 -3.69 0.83 10.55
C VAL A 376 -2.99 1.11 9.23
N ASN A 377 -3.74 1.24 8.14
CA ASN A 377 -3.21 1.73 6.88
C ASN A 377 -4.10 2.76 6.21
N TYR A 378 -3.49 3.60 5.40
CA TYR A 378 -4.18 4.60 4.59
C TYR A 378 -3.32 5.08 3.41
N GLN A 379 -4.00 5.62 2.42
CA GLN A 379 -3.48 6.23 1.20
C GLN A 379 -3.55 7.74 1.37
N LEU A 380 -2.44 8.45 1.12
CA LEU A 380 -2.37 9.90 1.34
C LEU A 380 -3.17 10.69 0.31
N ASP A 381 -3.24 10.18 -0.93
CA ASP A 381 -4.08 10.71 -2.00
C ASP A 381 -4.65 9.55 -2.82
N THR A 382 -5.93 9.25 -2.62
CA THR A 382 -6.58 8.11 -3.29
C THR A 382 -6.69 8.25 -4.82
N THR A 383 -6.44 9.45 -5.35
CA THR A 383 -6.49 9.73 -6.79
C THR A 383 -5.12 9.67 -7.46
N ASP A 384 -4.06 9.44 -6.70
CA ASP A 384 -2.69 9.45 -7.17
C ASP A 384 -2.14 8.04 -7.45
N LEU A 385 -1.52 7.86 -8.62
CA LEU A 385 -0.98 6.59 -9.08
C LEU A 385 -0.01 5.91 -8.10
N MET A 386 0.76 6.68 -7.34
CA MET A 386 1.74 6.14 -6.40
C MET A 386 1.15 5.86 -5.00
N CYS A 387 -0.12 6.23 -4.78
CA CYS A 387 -0.78 6.07 -3.48
C CYS A 387 -1.84 4.97 -3.53
N SER A 388 -2.50 4.80 -4.68
CA SER A 388 -3.71 4.01 -4.78
C SER A 388 -3.82 3.26 -6.09
N ARG A 389 -4.40 2.06 -6.00
CA ARG A 389 -4.83 1.28 -7.16
C ARG A 389 -5.86 2.04 -8.02
N THR A 390 -6.64 2.96 -7.46
CA THR A 390 -7.59 3.76 -8.26
C THR A 390 -6.99 5.06 -8.80
N GLY A 391 -5.75 5.35 -8.42
CA GLY A 391 -5.05 6.55 -8.78
C GLY A 391 -4.54 6.57 -10.22
N ASN A 392 -4.28 7.78 -10.70
CA ASN A 392 -3.73 8.05 -12.02
C ASN A 392 -2.63 9.11 -11.92
N MET A 393 -1.98 9.42 -13.04
CA MET A 393 -1.04 10.53 -13.14
C MET A 393 -1.69 11.85 -12.68
N LYS A 394 -0.98 12.60 -11.82
CA LYS A 394 -1.41 13.90 -11.28
C LYS A 394 -0.39 15.00 -11.56
N GLU A 395 -0.84 16.25 -11.43
CA GLU A 395 0.02 17.43 -11.55
C GLU A 395 1.26 17.33 -10.66
N ARG A 396 1.10 16.87 -9.42
CA ARG A 396 2.19 16.76 -8.46
C ARG A 396 3.31 15.82 -8.93
N LEU A 397 2.95 14.70 -9.58
CA LEU A 397 3.93 13.78 -10.17
C LEU A 397 4.69 14.46 -11.31
N TYR A 398 3.98 15.21 -12.16
CA TYR A 398 4.63 15.96 -13.25
C TYR A 398 5.57 17.05 -12.72
N LEU A 399 5.13 17.82 -11.73
CA LEU A 399 5.94 18.88 -11.11
C LEU A 399 7.20 18.31 -10.45
N GLU A 400 7.08 17.15 -9.79
CA GLU A 400 8.21 16.49 -9.16
C GLU A 400 9.19 15.93 -10.21
N LEU A 401 8.70 15.27 -11.26
CA LEU A 401 9.55 14.86 -12.37
C LEU A 401 10.25 16.06 -13.00
N LYS A 402 9.55 17.19 -13.18
CA LYS A 402 10.12 18.41 -13.74
C LYS A 402 11.20 18.99 -12.84
N ARG A 403 10.98 19.04 -11.53
CA ARG A 403 11.96 19.51 -10.53
C ARG A 403 13.27 18.72 -10.62
N VAL A 404 13.16 17.41 -10.79
CA VAL A 404 14.30 16.48 -10.72
C VAL A 404 15.00 16.31 -12.06
N TYR A 405 14.24 16.20 -13.15
CA TYR A 405 14.77 15.72 -14.44
C TYR A 405 14.85 16.77 -15.55
N LEU A 406 14.10 17.88 -15.48
CA LEU A 406 14.17 18.91 -16.52
C LEU A 406 15.46 19.71 -16.40
N LYS A 407 16.35 19.54 -17.37
CA LYS A 407 17.58 20.31 -17.48
C LYS A 407 17.33 21.65 -18.21
N PRO A 408 18.03 22.72 -17.83
CA PRO A 408 17.93 24.02 -18.49
C PRO A 408 18.30 23.97 -19.97
#